data_AF-A0ABC8S0U5-F1
#
_entry.id   AF-A0ABC8S0U5-F1
#
_cell.length_a   1.000
_cell.length_b   1.000
_cell.length_c   1.000
_cell.angle_alpha   90.00
_cell.angle_beta   90.00
_cell.angle_gamma   90.00
#
_symmetry.space_group_name_H-M   'P 1'
#
loop_
_entity.id
_entity.type
_entity.pdbx_description
1 polymer ?
#
loop_
_entity_poly.entity_id
_entity_poly.type
_entity_poly.pdbx_seq_one_letter_code
_entity_poly.pdbx_strand_id
1 'polypeptide(L)'
;MGTQSESSFFLLPCLQNISSDVPLLNACAHLKQNSYHEYLKLKARVDVLQQSQRNLLGEDLGPLNTKDLERLEHQLEKSLKQIRSTKTQGILDQLAELQRREKMLAESNSALRRMTQGILDQLAELQRREKMLAESNSALRRMLEANAADIAHGISWEAGGHTIPCNLLPQSEGFYQPLGLNSTLHSGYNHVGSDDEINVAASSHNINGFIPGWML
;
A
#
# COMPACT_ATOMS: atom_id res chain seq x y z
N MET A 1 -58.16 -85.18 7.05
CA MET A 1 -57.50 -84.63 5.84
C MET A 1 -57.92 -83.19 5.70
N GLY A 2 -57.03 -82.26 6.01
CA GLY A 2 -57.22 -80.84 5.83
C GLY A 2 -55.94 -80.25 5.27
N THR A 3 -56.04 -79.52 4.17
CA THR A 3 -55.02 -78.63 3.62
C THR A 3 -55.80 -77.54 2.87
N GLN A 4 -56.08 -76.43 3.55
CA GLN A 4 -55.39 -75.14 3.35
C GLN A 4 -55.70 -74.50 1.99
N SER A 5 -56.82 -73.78 1.98
CA SER A 5 -57.09 -72.65 1.08
C SER A 5 -56.28 -71.43 1.55
N GLU A 6 -54.96 -71.45 1.39
CA GLU A 6 -54.09 -70.32 1.81
C GLU A 6 -53.73 -69.37 0.66
N SER A 7 -53.96 -69.73 -0.62
CA SER A 7 -53.61 -68.87 -1.76
C SER A 7 -54.47 -67.60 -1.91
N SER A 8 -55.70 -67.57 -1.36
CA SER A 8 -56.56 -66.37 -1.43
C SER A 8 -56.22 -65.32 -0.37
N PHE A 9 -55.51 -65.68 0.71
CA PHE A 9 -55.20 -64.75 1.80
C PHE A 9 -53.97 -63.86 1.51
N PHE A 10 -53.10 -64.25 0.57
CA PHE A 10 -51.92 -63.46 0.19
C PHE A 10 -52.15 -62.51 -1.00
N LEU A 11 -53.20 -62.71 -1.80
CA LEU A 11 -53.53 -61.81 -2.93
C LEU A 11 -54.37 -60.60 -2.50
N LEU A 12 -55.22 -60.72 -1.47
CA LEU A 12 -56.00 -59.58 -0.95
C LEU A 12 -55.10 -58.45 -0.43
N PRO A 13 -54.07 -58.69 0.40
CA PRO A 13 -53.17 -57.64 0.85
C PRO A 13 -52.41 -56.99 -0.31
N CYS A 14 -52.03 -57.75 -1.33
CA CYS A 14 -51.31 -57.24 -2.50
C CYS A 14 -52.20 -56.34 -3.39
N LEU A 15 -53.47 -56.72 -3.63
CA LEU A 15 -54.44 -55.88 -4.35
C LEU A 15 -54.87 -54.65 -3.55
N GLN A 16 -54.96 -54.76 -2.22
CA GLN A 16 -55.22 -53.63 -1.33
C GLN A 16 -54.06 -52.61 -1.35
N ASN A 17 -52.81 -53.09 -1.46
CA ASN A 17 -51.60 -52.26 -1.54
C ASN A 17 -51.49 -51.50 -2.87
N ILE A 18 -51.90 -52.12 -3.99
CA ILE A 18 -51.95 -51.47 -5.31
C ILE A 18 -52.97 -50.32 -5.30
N SER A 19 -54.11 -50.46 -4.60
CA SER A 19 -55.12 -49.40 -4.50
C SER A 19 -54.66 -48.19 -3.66
N SER A 20 -53.75 -48.36 -2.70
CA SER A 20 -53.19 -47.28 -1.89
C SER A 20 -52.04 -46.51 -2.55
N ASP A 21 -51.38 -47.11 -3.56
CA ASP A 21 -50.28 -46.47 -4.29
C ASP A 21 -50.73 -45.67 -5.53
N VAL A 22 -51.95 -45.91 -6.04
CA VAL A 22 -52.55 -45.18 -7.18
C VAL A 22 -52.65 -43.65 -6.94
N PRO A 23 -53.06 -43.16 -5.75
CA PRO A 23 -53.05 -41.73 -5.44
C PRO A 23 -51.63 -41.13 -5.44
N LEU A 24 -50.63 -41.91 -5.00
CA LEU A 24 -49.24 -41.47 -4.89
C LEU A 24 -48.56 -41.41 -6.27
N LEU A 25 -48.84 -42.39 -7.13
CA LEU A 25 -48.42 -42.43 -8.53
C LEU A 25 -49.04 -41.27 -9.33
N ASN A 26 -50.32 -40.98 -9.10
CA ASN A 26 -51.03 -39.86 -9.73
C ASN A 26 -50.51 -38.50 -9.23
N ALA A 27 -50.22 -38.36 -7.93
CA ALA A 27 -49.58 -37.17 -7.39
C ALA A 27 -48.16 -36.94 -7.97
N CYS A 28 -47.38 -38.02 -8.12
CA CYS A 28 -46.06 -37.97 -8.75
C CYS A 28 -46.15 -37.58 -10.24
N ALA A 29 -47.13 -38.11 -10.98
CA ALA A 29 -47.38 -37.74 -12.36
C ALA A 29 -47.80 -36.26 -12.48
N HIS A 30 -48.69 -35.80 -11.60
CA HIS A 30 -49.15 -34.41 -11.56
C HIS A 30 -48.03 -33.43 -11.19
N LEU A 31 -47.14 -33.79 -10.25
CA LEU A 31 -45.93 -33.02 -9.91
C LEU A 31 -44.97 -32.92 -11.09
N LYS A 32 -44.72 -34.02 -11.81
CA LYS A 32 -43.89 -34.04 -13.02
C LYS A 32 -44.50 -33.16 -14.11
N GLN A 33 -45.82 -33.25 -14.32
CA GLN A 33 -46.53 -32.42 -15.29
C GLN A 33 -46.47 -30.93 -14.92
N ASN A 34 -46.67 -30.60 -13.64
CA ASN A 34 -46.56 -29.23 -13.14
C ASN A 34 -45.14 -28.68 -13.29
N SER A 35 -44.12 -29.44 -12.89
CA SER A 35 -42.72 -29.07 -13.06
C SER A 35 -42.34 -28.85 -14.52
N TYR A 36 -42.79 -29.72 -15.42
CA TYR A 36 -42.57 -29.57 -16.86
C TYR A 36 -43.27 -28.33 -17.42
N HIS A 37 -44.49 -28.04 -16.97
CA HIS A 37 -45.22 -26.85 -17.37
C HIS A 37 -44.51 -25.55 -16.94
N GLU A 38 -44.02 -25.49 -15.70
CA GLU A 38 -43.23 -24.37 -15.21
C GLU A 38 -41.90 -24.23 -15.96
N TYR A 39 -41.25 -25.36 -16.29
CA TYR A 39 -40.08 -25.36 -17.15
C TYR A 39 -40.37 -24.77 -18.53
N LEU A 40 -41.49 -25.13 -19.17
CA LEU A 40 -41.84 -24.57 -20.47
C LEU A 40 -42.08 -23.05 -20.41
N LYS A 41 -42.72 -22.55 -19.34
CA LYS A 41 -42.86 -21.11 -19.11
C LYS A 41 -41.50 -20.43 -18.98
N LEU A 42 -40.59 -21.04 -18.20
CA LEU A 42 -39.25 -20.51 -18.02
C LEU A 42 -38.46 -20.52 -19.34
N LYS A 43 -38.54 -21.62 -20.11
CA LYS A 43 -37.90 -21.76 -21.41
C LYS A 43 -38.37 -20.68 -22.38
N ALA A 44 -39.68 -20.43 -22.46
CA ALA A 44 -40.23 -19.36 -23.28
C ALA A 44 -39.69 -17.98 -22.85
N ARG A 45 -39.57 -17.71 -21.54
CA ARG A 45 -38.96 -16.47 -21.05
C ARG A 45 -37.49 -16.34 -21.43
N VAL A 46 -36.71 -17.43 -21.34
CA VAL A 46 -35.31 -17.46 -21.76
C VAL A 46 -35.20 -17.16 -23.26
N ASP A 47 -36.05 -17.76 -24.08
CA ASP A 47 -36.03 -17.57 -25.54
C ASP A 47 -36.32 -16.11 -25.91
N VAL A 48 -37.28 -15.47 -25.25
CA VAL A 48 -37.56 -14.03 -25.43
C VAL A 48 -36.38 -13.17 -24.98
N LEU A 49 -35.74 -13.49 -23.86
CA LEU A 49 -34.57 -12.76 -23.38
C LEU A 49 -33.37 -12.91 -24.32
N GLN A 50 -33.11 -14.11 -24.83
CA GLN A 50 -32.05 -14.37 -25.79
C GLN A 50 -32.31 -13.66 -27.12
N GLN A 51 -33.56 -13.67 -27.61
CA GLN A 51 -33.93 -12.89 -28.80
C GLN A 51 -33.71 -11.40 -28.57
N SER A 52 -34.12 -10.89 -27.41
CA SER A 52 -33.90 -9.48 -27.03
C SER A 52 -32.41 -9.12 -27.00
N GLN A 53 -31.57 -9.99 -26.45
CA GLN A 53 -30.11 -9.81 -26.43
C GLN A 53 -29.54 -9.74 -27.85
N ARG A 54 -29.93 -10.67 -28.74
CA ARG A 54 -29.52 -10.65 -30.15
C ARG A 54 -29.92 -9.34 -30.83
N ASN A 55 -31.16 -8.91 -30.64
CA ASN A 55 -31.63 -7.63 -31.17
C ASN A 55 -30.79 -6.45 -30.64
N LEU A 56 -30.49 -6.40 -29.34
CA LEU A 56 -29.63 -5.36 -28.75
C LEU A 56 -28.19 -5.38 -29.31
N LEU A 57 -27.72 -6.53 -29.79
CA LEU A 57 -26.44 -6.71 -30.47
C LEU A 57 -26.52 -6.43 -31.99
N GLY A 58 -27.70 -6.12 -32.52
CA GLY A 58 -27.93 -5.88 -33.95
C GLY A 58 -28.12 -7.14 -34.78
N GLU A 59 -28.35 -8.28 -34.14
CA GLU A 59 -28.60 -9.58 -34.78
C GLU A 59 -30.12 -9.86 -34.90
N ASP A 60 -30.51 -10.74 -35.82
CA ASP A 60 -31.90 -11.22 -36.02
C ASP A 60 -32.97 -10.11 -36.09
N LEU A 61 -32.66 -8.99 -36.74
CA LEU A 61 -33.57 -7.83 -36.82
C LEU A 61 -34.70 -7.99 -37.85
N GLY A 62 -34.59 -8.94 -38.78
CA GLY A 62 -35.56 -9.15 -39.87
C GLY A 62 -37.04 -9.29 -39.45
N PRO A 63 -37.36 -9.95 -38.32
CA PRO A 63 -38.74 -10.06 -37.83
C PRO A 63 -39.31 -8.78 -37.20
N LEU A 64 -38.50 -7.74 -36.94
CA LEU A 64 -38.97 -6.50 -36.32
C LEU A 64 -39.60 -5.58 -37.37
N ASN A 65 -40.70 -4.92 -37.01
CA ASN A 65 -41.26 -3.85 -37.82
C ASN A 65 -40.53 -2.52 -37.55
N THR A 66 -40.86 -1.48 -38.32
CA THR A 66 -40.23 -0.16 -38.23
C THR A 66 -40.36 0.48 -36.84
N LYS A 67 -41.53 0.37 -36.19
CA LYS A 67 -41.76 0.95 -34.86
C LYS A 67 -40.91 0.26 -33.79
N ASP A 68 -40.80 -1.07 -33.87
CA ASP A 68 -39.97 -1.83 -32.93
C ASP A 68 -38.48 -1.54 -33.13
N LEU A 69 -38.06 -1.32 -34.38
CA LEU A 69 -36.69 -0.94 -34.71
C LEU A 69 -36.35 0.47 -34.21
N GLU A 70 -37.24 1.45 -34.42
CA GLU A 70 -37.08 2.82 -33.87
C GLU A 70 -36.98 2.81 -32.34
N ARG A 71 -37.81 2.00 -31.68
CA ARG A 71 -37.75 1.84 -30.22
C ARG A 71 -36.41 1.24 -29.76
N LEU A 72 -35.92 0.22 -30.47
CA LEU A 72 -34.65 -0.43 -30.19
C LEU A 72 -33.48 0.55 -30.36
N GLU A 73 -33.48 1.30 -31.46
CA GLU A 73 -32.48 2.35 -31.74
C GLU A 73 -32.48 3.40 -30.63
N HIS A 74 -33.64 3.94 -30.26
CA HIS A 74 -33.74 4.94 -29.19
C HIS A 74 -33.26 4.40 -27.84
N GLN A 75 -33.56 3.14 -27.52
CA GLN A 75 -33.09 2.48 -26.31
C GLN A 75 -31.56 2.37 -26.29
N LEU A 76 -30.95 1.95 -27.40
CA LEU A 76 -29.50 1.86 -27.54
C LEU A 76 -28.83 3.23 -27.45
N GLU A 77 -29.37 4.23 -28.15
CA GLU A 77 -28.85 5.60 -28.11
C GLU A 77 -28.85 6.16 -26.69
N LYS A 78 -29.96 6.02 -25.96
CA LYS A 78 -30.08 6.48 -24.58
C LYS A 78 -29.07 5.78 -23.67
N SER A 79 -28.95 4.47 -23.77
CA SER A 79 -28.00 3.68 -22.96
C SER A 79 -26.55 4.03 -23.28
N LEU A 80 -26.20 4.13 -24.56
CA LEU A 80 -24.85 4.53 -25.00
C LEU A 80 -24.49 5.93 -24.53
N LYS A 81 -25.42 6.89 -24.63
CA LYS A 81 -25.22 8.24 -24.11
C LYS A 81 -24.95 8.23 -22.61
N GLN A 82 -25.71 7.43 -21.84
CA GLN A 82 -25.49 7.27 -20.41
C GLN A 82 -24.12 6.65 -20.11
N ILE A 83 -23.75 5.54 -20.76
CA ILE A 83 -22.47 4.87 -20.57
C ILE A 83 -21.30 5.82 -20.88
N ARG A 84 -21.37 6.54 -22.00
CA ARG A 84 -20.34 7.52 -22.39
C ARG A 84 -20.25 8.65 -21.38
N SER A 85 -21.39 9.17 -20.90
CA SER A 85 -21.43 10.21 -19.87
C SER A 85 -20.76 9.73 -18.58
N THR A 86 -21.14 8.57 -18.07
CA THR A 86 -20.59 8.00 -16.84
C THR A 86 -19.09 7.72 -16.97
N LYS A 87 -18.65 7.15 -18.10
CA LYS A 87 -17.22 6.90 -18.36
C LYS A 87 -16.41 8.19 -18.44
N THR A 88 -16.95 9.19 -19.14
CA THR A 88 -16.28 10.50 -19.27
C THR A 88 -16.17 11.18 -17.92
N GLN A 89 -17.24 11.20 -17.12
CA GLN A 89 -17.22 11.78 -15.78
C GLN A 89 -16.18 11.09 -14.90
N GLY A 90 -16.13 9.75 -14.89
CA GLY A 90 -15.14 9.02 -14.11
C GLY A 90 -13.69 9.33 -14.51
N ILE A 91 -13.42 9.52 -15.80
CA ILE A 91 -12.08 9.93 -16.28
C ILE A 91 -11.75 11.36 -15.83
N LEU A 92 -12.71 12.28 -15.91
CA LEU A 92 -12.51 13.66 -15.47
C LEU A 92 -12.24 13.75 -13.96
N ASP A 93 -12.98 12.98 -13.17
CA ASP A 93 -12.79 12.92 -11.71
C ASP A 93 -11.40 12.38 -11.34
N GLN A 94 -10.96 11.30 -12.02
CA GLN A 94 -9.62 10.74 -11.84
C GLN A 94 -8.51 11.73 -12.25
N LEU A 95 -8.71 12.44 -13.36
CA LEU A 95 -7.75 13.46 -13.81
C LEU A 95 -7.63 14.59 -12.79
N ALA A 96 -8.75 15.10 -12.29
CA ALA A 96 -8.77 16.16 -11.27
C ALA A 96 -8.10 15.72 -9.96
N GLU A 97 -8.32 14.46 -9.54
CA GLU A 97 -7.66 13.87 -8.38
C GLU A 97 -6.15 13.81 -8.56
N LEU A 98 -5.69 13.31 -9.71
CA LEU A 98 -4.26 13.18 -10.03
C LEU A 98 -3.58 14.56 -10.11
N GLN A 99 -4.20 15.53 -10.76
CA GLN A 99 -3.67 16.91 -10.83
C GLN A 99 -3.53 17.54 -9.45
N ARG A 100 -4.46 17.28 -8.53
CA ARG A 100 -4.37 17.77 -7.16
C ARG A 100 -3.20 17.14 -6.40
N ARG A 101 -2.99 15.82 -6.57
CA ARG A 101 -1.85 15.11 -5.97
C ARG A 101 -0.53 15.60 -6.53
N GLU A 102 -0.44 15.79 -7.84
CA GLU A 102 0.74 16.35 -8.50
C GLU A 102 1.10 17.71 -7.91
N LYS A 103 0.11 18.61 -7.76
CA LYS A 103 0.31 19.92 -7.15
C LYS A 103 0.84 19.83 -5.71
N MET A 104 0.22 19.00 -4.86
CA MET A 104 0.68 18.83 -3.47
C MET A 104 2.11 18.27 -3.39
N LEU A 105 2.44 17.30 -4.25
CA LEU A 105 3.78 16.74 -4.32
C LEU A 105 4.80 17.77 -4.80
N ALA A 106 4.45 18.58 -5.80
CA ALA A 106 5.30 19.65 -6.29
C ALA A 106 5.58 20.71 -5.21
N GLU A 107 4.56 21.10 -4.45
CA GLU A 107 4.68 22.03 -3.33
C GLU A 107 5.58 21.47 -2.21
N SER A 108 5.36 20.21 -1.83
CA SER A 108 6.20 19.52 -0.83
C SER A 108 7.65 19.40 -1.29
N ASN A 109 7.89 19.00 -2.54
CA ASN A 109 9.22 18.87 -3.11
C ASN A 109 9.93 20.24 -3.18
N SER A 110 9.20 21.30 -3.55
CA SER A 110 9.69 22.67 -3.53
C SER A 110 10.11 23.12 -2.12
N ALA A 111 9.33 22.77 -1.09
CA ALA A 111 9.66 23.06 0.29
C ALA A 111 10.94 22.32 0.75
N LEU A 112 11.06 21.04 0.42
CA LEU A 112 12.25 20.25 0.73
C LEU A 112 13.50 20.82 0.05
N ARG A 113 13.41 21.20 -1.23
CA ARG A 113 14.52 21.84 -1.95
C ARG A 113 14.98 23.13 -1.29
N ARG A 114 14.04 23.98 -0.83
CA ARG A 114 14.38 25.20 -0.08
C ARG A 114 15.10 24.87 1.23
N MET A 115 14.66 23.87 1.97
CA MET A 115 15.30 23.44 3.21
C MET A 115 16.73 22.93 2.95
N THR A 116 16.91 22.07 1.95
CA THR A 116 18.23 21.58 1.55
C THR A 116 19.15 22.73 1.14
N GLN A 117 18.65 23.68 0.34
CA GLN A 117 19.44 24.85 -0.05
C GLN A 117 19.87 25.67 1.18
N GLY A 118 18.96 25.91 2.12
CA GLY A 118 19.29 26.62 3.36
C GLY A 118 20.36 25.93 4.20
N ILE A 119 20.36 24.59 4.25
CA ILE A 119 21.41 23.81 4.94
C ILE A 119 22.75 23.95 4.21
N LEU A 120 22.76 23.89 2.88
CA LEU A 120 23.99 24.07 2.09
C LEU A 120 24.58 25.48 2.28
N ASP A 121 23.74 26.51 2.31
CA ASP A 121 24.17 27.89 2.53
C ASP A 121 24.79 28.06 3.94
N GLN A 122 24.17 27.46 4.96
CA GLN A 122 24.72 27.44 6.32
C GLN A 122 26.06 26.71 6.40
N LEU A 123 26.18 25.56 5.72
CA LEU A 123 27.43 24.81 5.69
C LEU A 123 28.56 25.61 5.03
N ALA A 124 28.27 26.31 3.92
CA ALA A 124 29.24 27.16 3.24
C ALA A 124 29.71 28.34 4.13
N GLU A 125 28.79 28.93 4.90
CA GLU A 125 29.13 29.98 5.86
C GLU A 125 29.98 29.46 7.02
N LEU A 126 29.68 28.28 7.55
CA LEU A 126 30.50 27.65 8.60
C LEU A 126 31.91 27.33 8.09
N GLN A 127 32.05 26.76 6.90
CA GLN A 127 33.36 26.50 6.29
C GLN A 127 34.18 27.79 6.09
N ARG A 128 33.53 28.89 5.71
CA ARG A 128 34.18 30.20 5.60
C ARG A 128 34.71 30.68 6.94
N ARG A 129 33.92 30.54 8.02
CA ARG A 129 34.34 30.91 9.38
C ARG A 129 35.48 30.04 9.88
N GLU A 130 35.42 28.73 9.67
CA GLU A 130 36.50 27.80 10.02
C GLU A 130 37.80 28.18 9.33
N LYS A 131 37.75 28.51 8.03
CA LYS A 131 38.93 28.98 7.28
C LYS A 131 39.52 30.26 7.87
N MET A 132 38.69 31.27 8.18
CA MET A 132 39.18 32.50 8.80
C MET A 132 39.79 32.25 10.19
N LEU A 133 39.17 31.39 11.01
CA LEU A 133 39.71 31.02 12.32
C LEU A 133 41.05 30.27 12.18
N ALA A 134 41.18 29.37 11.21
CA ALA A 134 42.42 28.66 10.94
C ALA A 134 43.54 29.62 10.51
N GLU A 135 43.24 30.58 9.62
CA GLU A 135 44.18 31.60 9.18
C GLU A 135 44.64 32.48 10.36
N SER A 136 43.71 32.97 11.18
CA SER A 136 44.02 33.77 12.37
C SER A 136 44.89 32.98 13.38
N ASN A 137 44.52 31.72 13.66
CA ASN A 137 45.30 30.85 14.54
C ASN A 137 46.72 30.59 14.00
N SER A 138 46.87 30.44 12.68
CA SER A 138 48.20 30.30 12.05
C SER A 138 49.05 31.56 12.20
N ALA A 139 48.43 32.75 12.15
CA ALA A 139 49.12 34.03 12.32
C ALA A 139 49.57 34.22 13.78
N LEU A 140 48.69 33.89 14.74
CA LEU A 140 49.02 33.90 16.17
C LEU A 140 50.19 32.97 16.49
N ARG A 141 50.22 31.76 15.93
CA ARG A 141 51.34 30.82 16.08
C ARG A 141 52.66 31.42 15.57
N ARG A 142 52.65 32.01 14.37
CA ARG A 142 53.84 32.67 13.81
C ARG A 142 54.33 33.84 14.68
N MET A 143 53.43 34.64 15.25
CA MET A 143 53.83 35.72 16.16
C MET A 143 54.43 35.19 17.47
N LEU A 144 53.88 34.09 18.00
CA LEU A 144 54.41 33.46 19.20
C LEU A 144 55.81 32.89 18.95
N GLU A 145 56.04 32.25 17.81
CA GLU A 145 57.35 31.73 17.39
C GLU A 145 58.37 32.85 17.19
N ALA A 146 57.98 33.96 16.56
CA ALA A 146 58.85 35.13 16.39
C ALA A 146 59.24 35.76 17.74
N ASN A 147 58.27 35.94 18.64
CA ASN A 147 58.54 36.47 19.98
C ASN A 147 59.42 35.51 20.80
N ALA A 148 59.21 34.19 20.69
CA ALA A 148 60.08 33.20 21.31
C ALA A 148 61.52 33.24 20.77
N ALA A 149 61.69 33.47 19.46
CA ALA A 149 63.01 33.64 18.85
C ALA A 149 63.70 34.95 19.31
N ASP A 150 62.96 36.05 19.45
CA ASP A 150 63.48 37.32 19.98
C ASP A 150 63.95 37.18 21.44
N ILE A 151 63.20 36.46 22.27
CA ILE A 151 63.59 36.13 23.66
C ILE A 151 64.86 35.27 23.67
N ALA A 152 64.94 34.25 22.81
CA ALA A 152 66.13 33.40 22.70
C ALA A 152 67.36 34.19 22.21
N HIS A 153 67.18 35.14 21.30
CA HIS A 153 68.24 36.06 20.88
C HIS A 153 68.68 36.99 22.01
N GLY A 154 67.78 37.52 22.83
CA GLY A 154 68.11 38.33 24.01
C GLY A 154 68.99 37.60 25.03
N ILE A 155 68.71 36.32 25.27
CA ILE A 155 69.51 35.46 26.18
C ILE A 155 70.88 35.12 25.57
N SER A 156 70.98 34.99 24.25
CA SER A 156 72.24 34.65 23.56
C SER A 156 73.30 35.76 23.61
N TRP A 157 72.90 37.04 23.74
CA TRP A 157 73.85 38.17 23.84
C TRP A 157 74.23 38.51 25.29
N GLU A 158 73.54 37.96 26.29
CA GLU A 158 73.91 38.06 27.71
C GLU A 158 74.84 36.92 28.19
N ALA A 159 75.20 35.97 27.31
CA ALA A 159 76.11 34.87 27.60
C ALA A 159 77.61 35.27 27.61
N GLY A 160 77.91 36.39 28.26
CA GLY A 160 79.26 36.91 28.48
C GLY A 160 79.51 37.20 29.97
N GLY A 161 79.42 36.19 30.83
CA GLY A 161 80.01 36.22 32.17
C GLY A 161 79.10 35.77 33.32
N HIS A 162 79.55 34.71 34.00
CA HIS A 162 79.26 34.30 35.38
C HIS A 162 77.96 33.50 35.68
N THR A 163 78.14 32.18 35.59
CA THR A 163 77.73 31.13 36.55
C THR A 163 76.52 31.40 37.46
N ILE A 164 75.43 30.64 37.27
CA ILE A 164 74.79 29.77 38.29
C ILE A 164 74.15 28.56 37.57
N PRO A 165 74.40 27.30 38.02
CA PRO A 165 73.75 26.13 37.45
C PRO A 165 72.37 25.92 38.11
N CYS A 166 71.29 26.20 37.37
CA CYS A 166 69.96 25.70 37.71
C CYS A 166 69.72 24.39 36.97
N ASN A 167 70.07 23.29 37.63
CA ASN A 167 69.69 21.95 37.25
C ASN A 167 68.19 21.71 37.45
N LEU A 168 67.65 20.88 36.55
CA LEU A 168 66.46 20.04 36.69
C LEU A 168 65.11 20.65 36.26
N LEU A 169 64.88 20.53 34.95
CA LEU A 169 63.73 19.77 34.48
C LEU A 169 63.63 18.44 35.27
N PRO A 170 62.52 18.13 35.97
CA PRO A 170 62.10 16.75 36.06
C PRO A 170 61.52 16.40 34.68
N GLN A 171 62.28 15.63 33.91
CA GLN A 171 61.71 14.78 32.87
C GLN A 171 60.63 13.94 33.54
N SER A 172 59.36 14.31 33.38
CA SER A 172 58.28 13.36 33.58
C SER A 172 58.23 12.51 32.32
N GLU A 173 59.02 11.44 32.31
CA GLU A 173 58.80 10.31 31.45
C GLU A 173 57.37 9.80 31.66
N GLY A 174 56.61 9.81 30.56
CA GLY A 174 55.56 8.83 30.31
C GLY A 174 54.22 9.04 31.01
N PHE A 175 53.37 9.93 30.49
CA PHE A 175 51.93 9.66 30.50
C PHE A 175 51.13 10.41 29.42
N TYR A 176 51.51 10.27 28.15
CA TYR A 176 50.56 10.50 27.06
C TYR A 176 50.72 9.41 26.01
N GLN A 177 49.93 8.35 26.17
CA GLN A 177 49.60 7.46 25.06
C GLN A 177 48.74 8.27 24.08
N PRO A 178 49.06 8.36 22.77
CA PRO A 178 48.05 8.72 21.80
C PRO A 178 47.07 7.54 21.78
N LEU A 179 45.94 7.68 22.47
CA LEU A 179 44.80 6.82 22.20
C LEU A 179 44.44 7.08 20.75
N GLY A 180 44.80 6.14 19.87
CA GLY A 180 44.33 6.11 18.51
C GLY A 180 42.82 6.29 18.54
N LEU A 181 42.35 7.34 17.90
CA LEU A 181 40.93 7.57 17.67
C LEU A 181 40.41 6.42 16.81
N ASN A 182 39.98 5.33 17.45
CA ASN A 182 38.95 4.49 16.90
C ASN A 182 37.66 5.29 17.05
N SER A 183 37.34 6.05 16.02
CA SER A 183 35.99 6.55 15.78
C SER A 183 35.05 5.35 15.61
N THR A 184 34.52 4.85 16.73
CA THR A 184 33.30 4.03 16.70
C THR A 184 32.21 4.84 17.40
N LEU A 185 31.45 5.54 16.57
CA LEU A 185 30.10 6.03 16.87
C LEU A 185 29.31 4.94 17.62
N HIS A 186 29.08 5.16 18.91
CA HIS A 186 27.95 4.56 19.61
C HIS A 186 27.12 5.70 20.19
N SER A 187 26.37 6.35 19.30
CA SER A 187 25.16 7.05 19.70
C SER A 187 24.24 6.03 20.35
N GLY A 188 24.08 6.15 21.67
CA GLY A 188 23.32 5.22 22.49
C GLY A 188 21.87 5.12 22.01
N TYR A 189 21.45 3.88 21.75
CA TYR A 189 20.07 3.46 21.95
C TYR A 189 20.00 2.87 23.36
N ASN A 190 19.25 3.52 24.25
CA ASN A 190 18.69 2.82 25.40
C ASN A 190 17.19 2.66 25.18
N HIS A 191 16.84 1.41 24.93
CA HIS A 191 15.51 0.85 25.05
C HIS A 191 15.22 0.62 26.54
N VAL A 192 14.17 1.26 27.06
CA VAL A 192 13.44 0.78 28.23
C VAL A 192 11.96 1.02 27.93
N GLY A 193 11.21 -0.07 27.78
CA GLY A 193 9.77 -0.06 27.82
C GLY A 193 9.25 -0.03 29.26
N SER A 194 8.02 0.45 29.42
CA SER A 194 6.91 -0.38 29.90
C SER A 194 5.62 0.41 29.73
N ASP A 195 4.66 -0.27 29.09
CA ASP A 195 3.24 -0.35 29.43
C ASP A 195 2.49 0.94 29.80
N ASP A 196 1.60 1.35 28.88
CA ASP A 196 0.20 1.58 29.24
C ASP A 196 -0.71 1.27 28.04
N GLU A 197 -1.54 0.25 28.25
CA GLU A 197 -2.54 -0.29 27.35
C GLU A 197 -3.89 0.36 27.64
N ILE A 198 -4.47 1.13 26.70
CA ILE A 198 -5.94 1.24 26.62
C ILE A 198 -6.43 1.52 25.18
N ASN A 199 -6.72 0.42 24.48
CA ASN A 199 -7.93 0.14 23.69
C ASN A 199 -8.71 1.29 23.01
N VAL A 200 -8.70 1.33 21.66
CA VAL A 200 -9.87 1.71 20.85
C VAL A 200 -9.96 0.85 19.58
N ALA A 201 -10.86 -0.14 19.63
CA ALA A 201 -11.75 -0.65 18.57
C ALA A 201 -11.25 -0.72 17.12
N ALA A 202 -11.06 -1.95 16.61
CA ALA A 202 -11.24 -2.26 15.19
C ALA A 202 -12.27 -3.39 15.04
N SER A 203 -13.46 -3.01 14.58
CA SER A 203 -14.49 -3.92 14.09
C SER A 203 -13.99 -4.60 12.82
N SER A 204 -13.76 -5.91 12.90
CA SER A 204 -13.40 -6.75 11.77
C SER A 204 -14.66 -7.18 11.02
N HIS A 205 -14.94 -6.52 9.90
CA HIS A 205 -15.71 -7.05 8.77
C HIS A 205 -15.14 -6.47 7.48
N ASN A 206 -14.29 -7.21 6.76
CA ASN A 206 -14.22 -7.04 5.32
C ASN A 206 -13.72 -8.31 4.61
N ILE A 207 -14.65 -8.93 3.89
CA ILE A 207 -14.47 -10.03 2.97
C ILE A 207 -14.12 -9.38 1.63
N ASN A 208 -12.86 -9.42 1.21
CA ASN A 208 -12.44 -9.51 -0.19
C ASN A 208 -10.91 -9.49 -0.29
N GLY A 209 -10.35 -10.59 -0.79
CA GLY A 209 -8.92 -10.79 -0.94
C GLY A 209 -8.32 -9.89 -2.01
N PHE A 210 -7.30 -9.13 -1.60
CA PHE A 210 -6.27 -8.60 -2.50
C PHE A 210 -4.96 -9.30 -2.14
N ILE A 211 -4.41 -10.04 -3.10
CA ILE A 211 -3.07 -10.61 -3.00
C ILE A 211 -2.06 -9.48 -3.30
N PRO A 212 -1.11 -9.15 -2.40
CA PRO A 212 -0.14 -8.10 -2.66
C PRO A 212 0.93 -8.55 -3.65
N GLY A 213 1.39 -7.63 -4.50
CA GLY A 213 2.28 -7.85 -5.65
C GLY A 213 3.73 -8.27 -5.35
N TRP A 214 4.05 -8.78 -4.15
CA TRP A 214 5.31 -9.49 -3.89
C TRP A 214 5.22 -10.99 -4.24
N MET A 215 4.03 -11.48 -4.60
CA MET A 215 3.76 -12.87 -4.95
C MET A 215 3.40 -13.01 -6.44
N LEU A 216 4.24 -12.43 -7.31
CA LEU A 216 4.30 -12.69 -8.75
C LEU A 216 5.76 -12.99 -9.14
#